data_AF-A0A1Z4NCJ2-F1
#
_entry.id   AF-A0A1Z4NCJ2-F1
#
_cell.length_a   1.000
_cell.length_b   1.000
_cell.length_c   1.000
_cell.angle_alpha   90.00
_cell.angle_beta   90.00
_cell.angle_gamma   90.00
#
_symmetry.space_group_name_H-M   'P 1'
#
loop_
_entity.id
_entity.type
_entity.pdbx_description
1 polymer ?
#
loop_
_entity_poly.entity_id
_entity_poly.type
_entity_poly.pdbx_seq_one_letter_code
_entity_poly.pdbx_strand_id
1 'polypeptide(L)' 'MTRYLAEIAWETEVWVADQLDHMIHFNGERFLSTHEIPNGNL' A
#
# COMPACT_ATOMS: atom_id res chain seq x y z
N MET A 1 6.31 15.15 -1.33
CA MET A 1 6.59 13.70 -1.30
C MET A 1 7.28 13.18 -2.56
N THR A 2 6.82 13.55 -3.77
CA THR A 2 7.29 13.01 -5.06
C THR A 2 8.80 12.92 -5.25
N ARG A 3 9.59 13.87 -4.72
CA ARG A 3 11.05 13.90 -4.82
C ARG A 3 11.75 12.64 -4.27
N TYR A 4 11.24 12.05 -3.19
CA TYR A 4 11.94 10.98 -2.45
C TYR A 4 11.34 9.60 -2.67
N LEU A 5 10.33 9.46 -3.55
CA LEU A 5 9.59 8.21 -3.71
C LEU A 5 10.48 7.01 -4.07
N ALA A 6 11.54 7.24 -4.86
CA ALA A 6 12.47 6.19 -5.26
C ALA A 6 13.50 5.83 -4.17
N GLU A 7 13.60 6.63 -3.12
CA GLU A 7 14.58 6.45 -2.04
C GLU A 7 13.97 5.78 -0.79
N ILE A 8 12.63 5.71 -0.71
CA ILE A 8 11.93 5.03 0.37
C ILE A 8 12.10 3.52 0.19
N ALA A 9 12.57 2.84 1.25
CA ALA A 9 12.78 1.40 1.22
C ALA A 9 11.43 0.66 1.09
N TRP A 10 11.45 -0.46 0.36
CA TRP A 10 10.37 -1.45 0.43
C TRP A 10 10.17 -1.96 1.87
N GLU A 11 9.02 -2.52 2.15
CA GLU A 11 8.67 -3.05 3.48
C GLU A 11 8.58 -1.96 4.57
N THR A 12 8.21 -0.74 4.19
CA THR A 12 8.02 0.38 5.11
C THR A 12 6.65 1.05 4.96
N GLU A 13 6.19 1.68 6.04
CA GLU A 13 5.03 2.56 6.04
C GLU A 13 5.43 4.03 6.16
N VAL A 14 4.70 4.90 5.46
CA VAL A 14 4.89 6.35 5.50
C VAL A 14 3.56 7.06 5.76
N TRP A 15 3.62 8.10 6.60
CA TRP A 15 2.52 9.01 6.90
C TRP A 15 2.76 10.38 6.29
N VAL A 16 1.67 11.10 5.98
CA VAL A 16 1.71 12.49 5.54
C VAL A 16 1.17 13.36 6.67
N ALA A 17 1.97 14.34 7.13
CA ALA A 17 1.62 15.17 8.29
C ALA A 17 0.26 15.87 8.16
N ASP A 18 -0.12 16.28 6.93
CA ASP A 18 -1.40 16.94 6.66
C ASP A 18 -2.59 15.97 6.58
N GLN A 19 -2.35 14.65 6.56
CA GLN A 19 -3.37 13.59 6.43
C GLN A 19 -3.01 12.41 7.35
N LEU A 20 -2.98 12.65 8.67
CA LEU A 20 -2.54 11.69 9.68
C LEU A 20 -3.35 10.38 9.71
N ASP A 21 -4.60 10.42 9.25
CA ASP A 21 -5.49 9.25 9.20
C ASP A 21 -5.21 8.32 8.00
N HIS A 22 -4.33 8.73 7.08
CA HIS A 22 -3.97 7.95 5.89
C HIS A 22 -2.50 7.53 5.95
N MET A 23 -2.22 6.32 5.45
CA MET A 23 -0.90 5.71 5.45
C MET A 23 -0.63 5.02 4.11
N ILE A 24 0.62 5.05 3.66
CA ILE A 24 1.06 4.41 2.42
C ILE A 24 1.95 3.22 2.79
N HIS A 25 1.61 2.03 2.29
CA HIS A 25 2.40 0.80 2.45
C HIS A 25 3.26 0.54 1.21
N PHE A 26 4.58 0.55 1.35
CA PHE A 26 5.53 0.18 0.29
C PHE A 26 5.80 -1.33 0.29
N ASN A 27 4.73 -2.15 0.18
CA ASN A 27 4.76 -3.58 0.52
C ASN A 27 4.31 -4.52 -0.63
N GLY A 28 4.29 -4.03 -1.87
CA GLY A 28 3.94 -4.81 -3.06
C GLY A 28 2.54 -5.44 -2.99
N GLU A 29 2.41 -6.68 -3.45
CA GLU A 29 1.14 -7.39 -3.56
C GLU A 29 0.59 -7.97 -2.25
N ARG A 30 1.38 -7.93 -1.16
CA ARG A 30 1.01 -8.54 0.14
C ARG A 30 -0.34 -8.06 0.69
N PHE A 31 -0.72 -6.83 0.36
CA PHE A 31 -1.95 -6.19 0.81
C PHE A 31 -2.97 -5.97 -0.32
N LEU A 32 -2.68 -6.49 -1.51
CA LEU A 32 -3.59 -6.44 -2.64
C LEU A 32 -4.45 -7.71 -2.62
N SER A 33 -5.62 -7.63 -1.99
CA SER A 33 -6.69 -8.59 -2.27
C SER A 33 -7.53 -8.05 -3.43
N THR A 34 -7.82 -8.90 -4.41
CA THR A 34 -8.93 -8.63 -5.31
C THR A 34 -10.22 -8.65 -4.48
N HIS A 35 -11.19 -7.77 -4.77
CA HIS A 35 -12.54 -7.86 -4.20
C HIS A 35 -13.37 -8.96 -4.92
N GLU A 36 -12.73 -10.06 -5.32
CA GLU A 36 -13.44 -11.12 -6.04
C GLU A 36 -14.17 -12.04 -5.05
N ILE A 37 -15.44 -11.69 -4.87
CA ILE A 37 -16.54 -12.55 -4.42
C ILE A 37 -16.40 -13.92 -5.11
N PRO A 38 -16.44 -15.05 -4.37
CA PRO A 38 -16.08 -16.35 -4.92
C PRO A 38 -17.17 -16.84 -5.87
N ASN A 39 -16.87 -16.89 -7.17
CA ASN A 39 -17.68 -17.61 -8.14
C ASN A 39 -16.88 -18.75 -8.75
N GLY A 40 -17.03 -19.91 -8.12
CA GLY A 40 -17.17 -21.20 -8.80
C GLY A 40 -15.95 -21.78 -9.49
N ASN A 41 -15.13 -22.54 -8.75
CA ASN A 41 -15.04 -24.00 -8.83
C ASN A 41 -13.89 -24.49 -7.93
N LEU A 42 -14.23 -24.92 -6.72
CA LEU A 42 -13.57 -26.01 -6.01
C LEU A 42 -14.66 -26.85 -5.35
#